data_AF-H8YX05-F1
#
_entry.id   AF-H8YX05-F1
#
_cell.length_a   1.000
_cell.length_b   1.000
_cell.length_c   1.000
_cell.angle_alpha   90.00
_cell.angle_beta   90.00
_cell.angle_gamma   90.00
#
_symmetry.space_group_name_H-M   'P 1'
#
loop_
_entity.id
_entity.type
_entity.pdbx_description
1 polymer ?
#
loop_
_entity_poly.entity_id
_entity_poly.type
_entity_poly.pdbx_seq_one_letter_code
_entity_poly.pdbx_strand_id
1 'polypeptide(L)'
;MDEAHLSSNSAANGLPGQTSSPTCTPVPARFGSAPAVLHEIRHALARLIETGEPTCIDLAALPFGPSDQEQLLDALGSGEVRASIDALGETRIQETRYSGVWLVDYYNTEGERIGLQIEIATVPRLLQAQPEGLPAALDALAARLATMPSADPASPAVSHPEGNPLSNPSVAGSKHHG
;
A
#
# COMPACT_ATOMS: atom_id res chain seq x y z
N MET A 1 31.08 -12.68 -63.20
CA MET A 1 32.23 -13.10 -62.39
C MET A 1 32.41 -12.16 -61.22
N ASP A 2 31.86 -12.38 -60.05
CA ASP A 2 30.78 -13.23 -59.52
C ASP A 2 30.77 -12.82 -58.03
N GLU A 3 29.67 -12.28 -57.52
CA GLU A 3 28.77 -13.00 -56.61
C GLU A 3 29.47 -13.56 -55.36
N ALA A 4 29.29 -12.87 -54.23
CA ALA A 4 29.05 -13.53 -52.93
C ALA A 4 28.39 -12.53 -51.97
N HIS A 5 27.06 -12.54 -52.02
CA HIS A 5 26.16 -12.22 -50.91
C HIS A 5 26.64 -12.79 -49.57
N LEU A 6 26.38 -12.03 -48.49
CA LEU A 6 25.94 -12.47 -47.16
C LEU A 6 25.71 -11.16 -46.38
N SER A 7 24.55 -10.49 -46.46
CA SER A 7 23.26 -10.93 -45.89
C SER A 7 23.44 -11.71 -44.59
N SER A 8 23.41 -11.01 -43.47
CA SER A 8 23.07 -11.59 -42.17
C SER A 8 21.84 -10.87 -41.66
N ASN A 9 20.67 -11.47 -41.96
CA ASN A 9 19.39 -11.12 -41.36
C ASN A 9 19.01 -12.24 -40.37
N SER A 10 18.39 -11.82 -39.27
CA SER A 10 17.40 -12.54 -38.46
C SER A 10 17.78 -13.82 -37.70
N ALA A 11 17.80 -13.69 -36.37
CA ALA A 11 16.72 -14.18 -35.51
C ALA A 11 16.76 -13.34 -34.21
N ALA A 12 15.85 -12.40 -33.95
CA ALA A 12 14.46 -12.67 -33.55
C ALA A 12 14.38 -13.84 -32.57
N ASN A 13 14.80 -13.62 -31.32
CA ASN A 13 14.12 -14.25 -30.20
C ASN A 13 13.53 -13.13 -29.35
N GLY A 14 12.20 -13.01 -29.42
CA GLY A 14 11.45 -12.07 -28.62
C GLY A 14 11.46 -12.48 -27.16
N LEU A 15 11.66 -11.50 -26.29
CA LEU A 15 11.02 -11.51 -24.98
C LEU A 15 10.07 -10.30 -24.95
N PRO A 16 8.75 -10.50 -25.01
CA PRO A 16 7.80 -9.42 -24.77
C PRO A 16 7.70 -9.23 -23.24
N GLY A 17 7.81 -7.98 -22.78
CA GLY A 17 7.51 -7.63 -21.39
C GLY A 17 8.72 -7.52 -20.48
N GLN A 18 9.71 -6.70 -20.84
CA GLN A 18 10.44 -5.99 -19.80
C GLN A 18 9.53 -4.84 -19.36
N THR A 19 8.64 -5.12 -18.41
CA THR A 19 7.98 -4.07 -17.64
C THR A 19 9.11 -3.25 -17.02
N SER A 20 9.24 -2.00 -17.45
CA SER A 20 10.07 -1.00 -16.78
C SER A 20 9.51 -0.82 -15.37
N SER A 21 9.93 -1.71 -14.50
CA SER A 21 9.68 -1.63 -13.07
C SER A 21 10.36 -0.36 -12.58
N PRO A 22 9.73 0.48 -11.74
CA PRO A 22 10.41 1.58 -11.10
C PRO A 22 11.48 0.99 -10.18
N THR A 23 12.70 0.84 -10.71
CA THR A 23 13.83 0.26 -10.01
C THR A 23 14.21 1.21 -8.89
N CYS A 24 14.09 0.75 -7.65
CA CYS A 24 14.80 1.38 -6.55
C CYS A 24 16.28 1.29 -6.89
N THR A 25 16.98 2.41 -6.90
CA THR A 25 18.40 2.41 -7.27
C THR A 25 19.21 1.85 -6.09
N PRO A 26 19.84 0.67 -6.23
CA PRO A 26 20.68 0.15 -5.17
C PRO A 26 21.96 0.96 -5.11
N VAL A 27 22.34 1.43 -3.91
CA VAL A 27 23.64 2.06 -3.71
C VAL A 27 24.60 1.03 -3.10
N PRO A 28 25.80 0.82 -3.68
CA PRO A 28 26.82 0.01 -3.04
C PRO A 28 27.31 0.73 -1.79
N ALA A 29 26.87 0.26 -0.62
CA ALA A 29 27.42 0.72 0.63
C ALA A 29 28.85 0.15 0.76
N ARG A 30 29.80 1.07 0.83
CA ARG A 30 31.24 0.82 0.67
C ARG A 30 31.98 0.61 2.00
N PHE A 31 31.29 0.86 3.12
CA PHE A 31 31.87 0.79 4.46
C PHE A 31 30.85 0.26 5.47
N GLY A 32 31.22 -0.78 6.21
CA GLY A 32 30.41 -1.40 7.26
C GLY A 32 30.51 -0.68 8.61
N SER A 33 30.32 0.65 8.64
CA SER A 33 30.27 1.41 9.90
C SER A 33 29.02 2.28 9.97
N ALA A 34 28.45 2.46 11.16
CA ALA A 34 27.24 3.24 11.36
C ALA A 34 27.34 4.68 10.78
N PRO A 35 28.44 5.44 10.99
CA PRO A 35 28.55 6.79 10.44
C PRO A 35 28.60 6.83 8.91
N ALA A 36 29.19 5.81 8.27
CA ALA A 36 29.26 5.75 6.82
C ALA A 36 27.86 5.53 6.22
N VAL A 37 27.06 4.65 6.83
CA VAL A 37 25.67 4.43 6.41
C VAL A 37 24.82 5.68 6.60
N LEU A 38 24.97 6.39 7.73
CA LEU A 38 24.26 7.66 7.95
C LEU A 38 24.65 8.71 6.89
N HIS A 39 25.91 8.75 6.47
CA HIS A 39 26.34 9.57 5.33
C HIS A 39 25.63 9.16 4.04
N GLU A 40 25.55 7.86 3.73
CA GLU A 40 24.82 7.37 2.55
C GLU A 40 23.34 7.73 2.60
N ILE A 41 22.68 7.56 3.74
CA ILE A 41 21.27 7.95 3.94
C ILE A 41 21.10 9.44 3.69
N ARG A 42 21.99 10.29 4.20
CA ARG A 42 21.95 11.74 3.92
C ARG A 42 22.08 12.03 2.43
N HIS A 43 23.01 11.38 1.73
CA HIS A 43 23.17 11.56 0.28
C HIS A 43 21.95 11.04 -0.50
N ALA A 44 21.38 9.91 -0.08
CA ALA A 44 20.18 9.34 -0.67
C ALA A 44 18.96 10.26 -0.47
N LEU A 45 18.80 10.86 0.71
CA LEU A 45 17.74 11.84 0.97
C LEU A 45 17.88 13.09 0.11
N ALA A 46 19.09 13.63 -0.01
CA ALA A 46 19.34 14.78 -0.89
C ALA A 46 18.94 14.46 -2.34
N ARG A 47 19.33 13.28 -2.84
CA ARG A 47 18.93 12.81 -4.16
C ARG A 47 17.41 12.60 -4.28
N LEU A 48 16.75 12.03 -3.27
CA LEU A 48 15.30 11.87 -3.27
C LEU A 48 14.59 13.22 -3.42
N ILE A 49 15.10 14.27 -2.78
CA ILE A 49 14.55 15.63 -2.90
C ILE A 49 14.80 16.21 -4.30
N GLU A 50 15.98 15.98 -4.87
CA GLU A 50 16.38 16.54 -6.17
C GLU A 50 15.73 15.82 -7.36
N THR A 51 15.66 14.49 -7.33
CA THR A 51 15.23 13.66 -8.47
C THR A 51 13.89 12.95 -8.25
N GLY A 52 13.44 12.83 -7.00
CA GLY A 52 12.28 12.00 -6.64
C GLY A 52 12.56 10.50 -6.68
N GLU A 53 13.80 10.07 -6.92
CA GLU A 53 14.12 8.66 -7.06
C GLU A 53 14.36 7.98 -5.71
N PRO A 54 13.66 6.87 -5.41
CA PRO A 54 13.89 6.11 -4.20
C PRO A 54 15.23 5.37 -4.24
N THR A 55 15.87 5.26 -3.09
CA THR A 55 17.15 4.58 -2.92
C THR A 55 17.03 3.43 -1.92
N CYS A 56 17.70 2.32 -2.19
CA CYS A 56 17.71 1.15 -1.31
C CYS A 56 19.15 0.86 -0.88
N ILE A 57 19.33 0.60 0.42
CA ILE A 57 20.61 0.25 1.03
C ILE A 57 20.43 -1.07 1.79
N ASP A 58 20.99 -2.15 1.26
CA ASP A 58 20.97 -3.45 1.92
C ASP A 58 21.97 -3.46 3.07
N LEU A 59 21.47 -3.61 4.31
CA LEU A 59 22.30 -3.69 5.51
C LEU A 59 22.81 -5.10 5.77
N ALA A 60 22.08 -6.14 5.34
CA ALA A 60 22.49 -7.52 5.51
C ALA A 60 23.69 -7.88 4.61
N ALA A 61 23.84 -7.19 3.48
CA ALA A 61 24.98 -7.34 2.58
C ALA A 61 26.27 -6.67 3.08
N LEU A 62 26.21 -5.86 4.14
CA LEU A 62 27.37 -5.11 4.64
C LEU A 62 28.12 -5.86 5.75
N PRO A 63 29.46 -5.78 5.77
CA PRO A 63 30.25 -6.36 6.84
C PRO A 63 30.16 -5.48 8.11
N PHE A 64 29.02 -5.52 8.81
CA PHE A 64 28.86 -4.86 10.10
C PHE A 64 29.39 -5.73 11.25
N GLY A 65 30.03 -5.08 12.22
CA GLY A 65 30.06 -5.64 13.57
C GLY A 65 28.68 -5.55 14.22
N PRO A 66 28.30 -6.47 15.13
CA PRO A 66 27.02 -6.41 15.82
C PRO A 66 26.78 -5.07 16.54
N SER A 67 27.83 -4.47 17.10
CA SER A 67 27.75 -3.15 17.76
C SER A 67 27.49 -1.99 16.80
N ASP A 68 27.93 -2.07 15.53
CA ASP A 68 27.71 -1.01 14.54
C ASP A 68 26.25 -1.00 14.06
N GLN A 69 25.66 -2.18 13.87
CA GLN A 69 24.27 -2.28 13.48
C GLN A 69 23.35 -1.72 14.58
N GLU A 70 23.59 -2.07 15.84
CA GLU A 70 22.82 -1.54 16.97
C GLU A 70 22.95 -0.02 17.07
N GLN A 71 24.17 0.52 16.94
CA GLN A 71 24.39 1.96 16.95
C GLN A 71 23.69 2.67 15.79
N LEU A 72 23.68 2.07 14.60
CA LEU A 72 22.96 2.60 13.45
C LEU A 72 21.45 2.63 13.71
N LEU A 73 20.89 1.51 14.20
CA LEU A 73 19.46 1.40 14.48
C LEU A 73 19.03 2.36 15.60
N ASP A 74 19.83 2.53 16.64
CA ASP A 74 19.60 3.51 17.71
C ASP A 74 19.64 4.96 17.17
N ALA A 75 20.61 5.26 16.31
CA ALA A 75 20.73 6.58 15.70
C ALA A 75 19.55 6.92 14.76
N LEU A 76 19.03 5.91 14.04
CA LEU A 76 17.82 6.05 13.21
C LEU A 76 16.56 6.14 14.07
N GLY A 77 16.51 5.43 15.18
CA GLY A 77 15.37 5.38 16.07
C GLY A 77 14.10 4.86 15.37
N SER A 78 12.96 5.11 16.01
CA SER A 78 11.64 4.77 15.49
C SER A 78 10.82 6.03 15.25
N GLY A 79 10.12 6.04 14.12
CA GLY A 79 9.17 7.06 13.73
C GLY A 79 7.74 6.67 14.09
N GLU A 80 6.80 7.32 13.43
CA GLU A 80 5.36 7.20 13.71
C GLU A 80 4.71 6.03 12.96
N VAL A 81 5.19 5.75 11.74
CA VAL A 81 4.57 4.77 10.86
C VAL A 81 5.23 3.40 10.99
N ARG A 82 4.40 2.36 11.13
CA ARG A 82 4.80 0.96 11.02
C ARG A 82 3.77 0.21 10.19
N ALA A 83 4.25 -0.71 9.38
CA ALA A 83 3.45 -1.60 8.55
C ALA A 83 4.01 -3.01 8.59
N SER A 84 3.14 -4.00 8.48
CA SER A 84 3.49 -5.40 8.30
C SER A 84 2.85 -5.92 7.03
N ILE A 85 3.57 -6.77 6.30
CA ILE A 85 3.09 -7.42 5.09
C ILE A 85 3.21 -8.94 5.29
N ASP A 86 2.08 -9.62 5.14
CA ASP A 86 1.95 -11.06 5.30
C ASP A 86 1.61 -11.69 3.94
N ALA A 87 2.62 -11.93 3.10
CA ALA A 87 2.43 -12.50 1.77
C ALA A 87 3.28 -13.76 1.51
N LEU A 88 4.55 -13.77 1.93
CA LEU A 88 5.51 -14.89 1.72
C LEU A 88 6.47 -15.06 2.91
N GLY A 89 6.00 -14.71 4.11
CA GLY A 89 6.84 -14.38 5.26
C GLY A 89 6.50 -12.97 5.73
N GLU A 90 6.72 -12.71 7.02
CA GLU A 90 6.43 -11.40 7.61
C GLU A 90 7.48 -10.40 7.13
N THR A 91 7.05 -9.32 6.48
CA THR A 91 7.94 -8.18 6.22
C THR A 91 7.49 -7.00 7.07
N ARG A 92 8.39 -6.52 7.92
CA ARG A 92 8.14 -5.37 8.80
C ARG A 92 8.76 -4.14 8.19
N ILE A 93 7.96 -3.11 8.01
CA ILE A 93 8.39 -1.83 7.48
C ILE A 93 8.13 -0.79 8.57
N GLN A 94 9.16 -0.04 8.93
CA GLN A 94 9.08 0.97 9.96
C GLN A 94 9.72 2.26 9.49
N GLU A 95 9.02 3.38 9.65
CA GLU A 95 9.63 4.68 9.49
C GLU A 95 10.59 4.95 10.64
N THR A 96 11.74 5.51 10.34
CA THR A 96 12.69 5.96 11.36
C THR A 96 12.29 7.34 11.90
N ARG A 97 13.04 7.91 12.82
CA ARG A 97 12.79 9.30 13.26
C ARG A 97 12.96 10.34 12.14
N TYR A 98 13.56 9.93 11.02
CA TYR A 98 13.79 10.75 9.85
C TYR A 98 12.74 10.42 8.79
N SER A 99 11.90 11.40 8.47
CA SER A 99 10.86 11.24 7.45
C SER A 99 11.46 10.89 6.09
N GLY A 100 10.87 9.89 5.46
CA GLY A 100 11.35 9.36 4.18
C GLY A 100 12.51 8.36 4.29
N VAL A 101 12.91 7.99 5.51
CA VAL A 101 13.85 6.89 5.76
C VAL A 101 13.12 5.76 6.48
N TRP A 102 13.12 4.59 5.85
CA TRP A 102 12.36 3.42 6.25
C TRP A 102 13.29 2.24 6.46
N LEU A 103 13.04 1.49 7.51
CA LEU A 103 13.69 0.22 7.79
C LEU A 103 12.75 -0.90 7.34
N VAL A 104 13.27 -1.81 6.51
CA VAL A 104 12.55 -2.96 5.98
C VAL A 104 13.25 -4.22 6.47
N ASP A 105 12.55 -4.96 7.31
CA ASP A 105 13.03 -6.19 7.92
C ASP A 105 12.26 -7.38 7.31
N TYR A 106 13.00 -8.29 6.69
CA TYR A 106 12.44 -9.44 5.97
C TYR A 106 12.57 -10.68 6.84
N TYR A 107 11.43 -11.32 7.14
CA TYR A 107 11.38 -12.60 7.82
C TYR A 107 10.88 -13.69 6.88
N ASN A 108 11.36 -14.91 7.07
CA ASN A 108 10.81 -16.10 6.43
C ASN A 108 9.52 -16.56 7.14
N THR A 109 8.90 -17.62 6.62
CA THR A 109 7.70 -18.24 7.23
C THR A 109 7.96 -18.91 8.58
N GLU A 110 9.23 -19.11 8.95
CA GLU A 110 9.66 -19.69 10.23
C GLU A 110 9.95 -18.62 11.29
N GLY A 111 9.83 -17.33 10.94
CA GLY A 111 10.08 -16.20 11.84
C GLY A 111 11.55 -15.82 11.98
N GLU A 112 12.43 -16.33 11.12
CA GLU A 112 13.84 -15.97 11.10
C GLU A 112 14.07 -14.77 10.19
N ARG A 113 14.89 -13.81 10.67
CA ARG A 113 15.28 -12.64 9.88
C ARG A 113 16.22 -13.07 8.76
N ILE A 114 15.78 -12.93 7.52
CA ILE A 114 16.55 -13.27 6.32
C ILE A 114 17.19 -12.05 5.65
N GLY A 115 16.77 -10.84 5.99
CA GLY A 115 17.35 -9.62 5.42
C GLY A 115 16.94 -8.38 6.18
N LEU A 116 17.79 -7.35 6.11
CA LEU A 116 17.53 -6.04 6.68
C LEU A 116 17.97 -4.98 5.67
N GLN A 117 17.08 -4.07 5.32
CA GLN A 117 17.32 -3.05 4.31
C GLN A 117 16.82 -1.69 4.81
N ILE A 118 17.50 -0.62 4.39
CA ILE A 118 16.98 0.75 4.51
C ILE A 118 16.49 1.20 3.15
N GLU A 119 15.26 1.70 3.12
CA GLU A 119 14.65 2.32 1.94
C GLU A 119 14.46 3.81 2.18
N ILE A 120 14.98 4.63 1.27
CA ILE A 120 14.86 6.08 1.29
C ILE A 120 13.86 6.45 0.20
N ALA A 121 12.62 6.70 0.61
CA ALA A 121 11.49 6.95 -0.27
C ALA A 121 10.40 7.73 0.48
N THR A 122 9.53 8.45 -0.23
CA THR A 122 8.35 9.07 0.39
C THR A 122 7.37 8.02 0.89
N VAL A 123 7.19 6.95 0.13
CA VAL A 123 6.40 5.77 0.49
C VAL A 123 7.18 4.53 0.08
N PRO A 124 7.44 3.58 0.99
CA PRO A 124 8.09 2.32 0.69
C PRO A 124 7.40 1.61 -0.46
N ARG A 125 8.18 1.09 -1.40
CA ARG A 125 7.66 0.44 -2.59
C ARG A 125 6.75 -0.73 -2.27
N LEU A 126 7.07 -1.48 -1.22
CA LEU A 126 6.26 -2.63 -0.76
C LEU A 126 4.85 -2.22 -0.28
N LEU A 127 4.65 -0.96 0.10
CA LEU A 127 3.34 -0.42 0.49
C LEU A 127 2.57 0.18 -0.69
N GLN A 128 3.20 0.31 -1.86
CA GLN A 128 2.53 0.84 -3.05
C GLN A 128 1.62 -0.23 -3.66
N ALA A 129 0.41 0.17 -4.04
CA ALA A 129 -0.50 -0.72 -4.73
C ALA A 129 0.08 -1.10 -6.09
N GLN A 130 0.14 -2.39 -6.34
CA GLN A 130 0.60 -2.94 -7.61
C GLN A 130 -0.41 -2.58 -8.72
N PRO A 131 0.03 -1.92 -9.81
CA PRO A 131 -0.88 -1.43 -10.84
C PRO A 131 -1.68 -2.55 -11.51
N GLU A 132 -1.13 -3.76 -11.60
CA GLU A 132 -1.80 -4.95 -12.12
C GLU A 132 -3.01 -5.40 -11.29
N GLY A 133 -3.03 -5.08 -9.98
CA GLY A 133 -4.14 -5.42 -9.10
C GLY A 133 -5.33 -4.45 -9.18
N LEU A 134 -5.12 -3.24 -9.70
CA LEU A 134 -6.13 -2.18 -9.70
C LEU A 134 -7.36 -2.50 -10.56
N PRO A 135 -7.24 -3.05 -11.79
CA PRO A 135 -8.42 -3.43 -12.58
C PRO A 135 -9.27 -4.49 -11.89
N ALA A 136 -8.64 -5.54 -11.36
CA ALA A 136 -9.36 -6.60 -10.64
C ALA A 136 -10.06 -6.07 -9.38
N ALA A 137 -9.43 -5.13 -8.66
CA ALA A 137 -10.05 -4.47 -7.52
C ALA A 137 -11.28 -3.65 -7.90
N LEU A 138 -11.23 -2.93 -9.03
CA LEU A 138 -12.37 -2.16 -9.56
C LEU A 138 -13.54 -3.08 -9.91
N ASP A 139 -13.27 -4.17 -10.64
CA ASP A 139 -14.29 -5.13 -11.05
C ASP A 139 -14.94 -5.80 -9.83
N ALA A 140 -14.14 -6.22 -8.85
CA ALA A 140 -14.62 -6.81 -7.61
C ALA A 140 -15.51 -5.85 -6.81
N LEU A 141 -15.13 -4.57 -6.73
CA LEU A 141 -15.92 -3.56 -6.04
C LEU A 141 -17.24 -3.26 -6.78
N ALA A 142 -17.22 -3.19 -8.11
CA ALA A 142 -18.42 -3.01 -8.92
C ALA A 142 -19.41 -4.17 -8.72
N ALA A 143 -18.93 -5.41 -8.72
CA ALA A 143 -19.74 -6.60 -8.43
C ALA A 143 -20.31 -6.57 -7.00
N ARG A 144 -19.52 -6.09 -6.03
CA ARG A 144 -19.98 -5.94 -4.63
C ARG A 144 -21.10 -4.92 -4.49
N LEU A 145 -21.04 -3.82 -5.23
CA LEU A 145 -22.09 -2.79 -5.24
C LEU A 145 -23.38 -3.29 -5.90
N ALA A 146 -23.28 -4.06 -7.00
CA ALA A 146 -24.44 -4.66 -7.65
C ALA A 146 -25.19 -5.67 -6.76
N THR A 147 -24.49 -6.25 -5.78
CA THR A 147 -25.04 -7.20 -4.81
C THR A 147 -25.35 -6.58 -3.45
N MET A 148 -25.04 -5.28 -3.24
CA MET A 148 -25.51 -4.57 -2.05
C MET A 148 -27.01 -4.31 -2.20
N PRO A 149 -27.86 -4.80 -1.30
CA PRO A 149 -29.25 -4.37 -1.27
C PRO A 149 -29.25 -2.85 -1.04
N SER A 150 -29.98 -2.10 -1.88
CA SER A 150 -30.13 -0.67 -1.63
C SER A 150 -30.82 -0.53 -0.28
N ALA A 151 -30.23 0.26 0.62
CA ALA A 151 -30.92 0.69 1.82
C ALA A 151 -32.00 1.70 1.40
N ASP A 152 -33.10 1.19 0.84
CA ASP A 152 -34.34 1.93 0.70
C ASP A 152 -35.45 1.16 1.44
N PRO A 153 -35.78 1.56 2.68
CA PRO A 153 -36.95 1.05 3.38
C PRO A 153 -38.20 1.79 2.92
N ALA A 154 -38.45 1.89 1.61
CA ALA A 154 -39.77 2.24 1.11
C ALA A 154 -40.70 1.03 1.28
N SER A 155 -41.03 0.72 2.54
CA SER A 155 -42.13 -0.18 2.87
C SER A 155 -43.45 0.49 2.49
N PRO A 156 -44.44 -0.30 2.03
CA PRO A 156 -45.55 0.16 1.23
C PRO A 156 -46.63 0.87 2.05
N ALA A 157 -47.45 1.63 1.34
CA ALA A 157 -48.61 2.39 1.78
C ALA A 157 -49.39 1.78 2.97
N VAL A 158 -49.54 2.57 4.04
CA VAL A 158 -50.61 2.35 5.02
C VAL A 158 -51.93 2.72 4.34
N SER A 159 -52.61 1.71 3.81
CA SER A 159 -54.03 1.76 3.46
C SER A 159 -54.85 2.04 4.71
N HIS A 160 -55.20 3.29 4.94
CA HIS A 160 -56.29 3.66 5.86
C HIS A 160 -57.61 3.45 5.11
N PRO A 161 -58.56 2.65 5.63
CA PRO A 161 -59.87 2.57 5.03
C PRO A 161 -60.66 3.86 5.32
N GLU A 162 -61.29 4.40 4.28
CA GLU A 162 -62.33 5.42 4.34
C GLU A 162 -63.40 5.10 5.40
N GLY A 163 -63.84 6.13 6.12
CA GLY A 163 -64.92 6.06 7.11
C GLY A 163 -65.53 7.43 7.40
N ASN A 164 -66.11 8.04 6.36
CA ASN A 164 -67.25 8.99 6.31
C ASN A 164 -67.40 10.14 7.36
N PRO A 165 -67.51 11.41 6.91
CA PRO A 165 -67.95 12.52 7.77
C PRO A 165 -69.48 12.61 7.80
N LEU A 166 -70.08 12.59 8.99
CA LEU A 166 -71.47 13.04 9.17
C LEU A 166 -71.55 14.14 10.24
N SER A 167 -71.92 15.31 9.73
CA SER A 167 -72.38 16.49 10.47
C SER A 167 -73.61 16.18 11.35
N ASN A 168 -73.59 16.72 12.57
CA ASN A 168 -74.63 17.28 13.47
C ASN A 168 -76.11 17.34 13.00
N PRO A 169 -77.15 17.52 13.88
CA PRO A 169 -77.12 18.19 15.20
C PRO A 169 -78.04 17.64 16.33
N SER A 170 -77.79 18.15 17.55
CA SER A 170 -78.72 18.51 18.64
C SER A 170 -80.18 18.00 18.61
N VAL A 171 -80.59 17.23 19.63
CA VAL A 171 -81.97 17.29 20.16
C VAL A 171 -81.97 17.21 21.68
N ALA A 172 -82.85 18.02 22.26
CA ALA A 172 -83.04 18.25 23.67
C ALA A 172 -83.83 17.13 24.38
N GLY A 173 -83.60 17.02 25.68
CA GLY A 173 -84.64 16.68 26.66
C GLY A 173 -84.60 15.26 27.25
N SER A 174 -84.26 15.14 28.54
CA SER A 174 -85.26 14.84 29.59
C SER A 174 -84.62 14.50 30.95
N LYS A 175 -85.32 14.99 31.98
CA LYS A 175 -85.16 14.83 33.43
C LYS A 175 -85.19 13.36 33.91
N HIS A 176 -84.88 13.20 35.21
CA HIS A 176 -85.14 12.10 36.17
C HIS A 176 -83.90 11.23 36.48
N HIS A 177 -83.59 10.81 37.72
CA HIS A 177 -84.07 11.03 39.09
C HIS A 177 -83.04 10.30 40.00
N GLY A 178 -82.78 10.79 41.22
CA GLY A 178 -82.00 10.05 42.23
C GLY A 178 -80.97 10.89 42.94
#